data_AF-A0A7C4UHW1-F1
#
_entry.id   AF-A0A7C4UHW1-F1
#
_cell.length_a   1.000
_cell.length_b   1.000
_cell.length_c   1.000
_cell.angle_alpha   90.00
_cell.angle_beta   90.00
_cell.angle_gamma   90.00
#
_symmetry.space_group_name_H-M   'P 1'
#
loop_
_entity.id
_entity.type
_entity.pdbx_description
1 polymer ?
#
loop_
_entity_poly.entity_id
_entity_poly.type
_entity_poly.pdbx_seq_one_letter_code
_entity_poly.pdbx_strand_id
1 'polypeptide(L)' 'MPDADRAELLAGIDEILRLWPEMRVGQLIANLAVVAHGTEPSAVWDMEDDELLAAVRWQLAELRERQAEVA' A
#
# COMPACT_ATOMS: atom_id res chain seq x y z
N MET A 1 -1.62 -4.20 16.49
CA MET A 1 -1.48 -2.83 15.99
C MET A 1 -2.29 -1.86 16.86
N PRO A 2 -1.73 -0.71 17.30
CA PRO A 2 -2.47 0.39 17.95
C PRO A 2 -3.55 1.00 17.05
N ASP A 3 -4.59 1.61 17.63
CA ASP A 3 -5.70 2.22 16.87
C ASP A 3 -5.24 3.31 15.88
N ALA A 4 -4.20 4.06 16.23
CA ALA A 4 -3.64 5.12 15.39
C ALA A 4 -3.03 4.55 14.09
N ASP A 5 -2.24 3.48 14.20
CA ASP A 5 -1.60 2.82 13.06
C ASP A 5 -2.65 2.20 12.13
N ARG A 6 -3.74 1.64 12.70
CA ARG A 6 -4.87 1.14 11.91
C ARG A 6 -5.55 2.24 11.10
N ALA A 7 -5.78 3.39 11.73
CA ALA A 7 -6.39 4.54 11.07
C ALA A 7 -5.49 5.08 9.96
N GLU A 8 -4.18 5.17 10.21
CA GLU A 8 -3.20 5.59 9.21
C GLU A 8 -3.16 4.63 8.02
N LEU A 9 -3.13 3.32 8.28
CA LEU A 9 -3.12 2.30 7.23
C LEU A 9 -4.33 2.44 6.29
N LEU A 10 -5.53 2.54 6.86
CA LEU A 10 -6.76 2.65 6.08
C LEU A 10 -6.82 3.98 5.30
N ALA A 11 -6.37 5.08 5.92
CA ALA A 11 -6.30 6.38 5.25
C ALA A 11 -5.30 6.36 4.08
N GLY A 12 -4.16 5.68 4.22
CA GLY A 12 -3.17 5.55 3.17
C GLY A 12 -3.64 4.69 1.99
N ILE A 13 -4.33 3.58 2.26
CA ILE A 13 -4.98 2.76 1.22
C ILE A 13 -5.98 3.60 0.41
N ASP A 14 -6.84 4.33 1.11
CA ASP A 14 -7.84 5.22 0.53
C ASP A 14 -7.21 6.36 -0.30
N GLU A 15 -6.07 6.91 0.15
CA GLU A 15 -5.31 7.88 -0.62
C GLU A 15 -4.72 7.27 -1.91
N ILE A 16 -4.12 6.08 -1.86
CA ILE A 16 -3.60 5.40 -3.06
C ILE A 16 -4.71 5.19 -4.09
N LEU A 17 -5.89 4.75 -3.65
CA LEU A 17 -7.02 4.52 -4.55
C LEU A 17 -7.58 5.82 -5.15
N ARG A 18 -7.50 6.94 -4.42
CA ARG A 18 -7.82 8.27 -5.00
C ARG A 18 -6.81 8.68 -6.07
N LEU A 19 -5.53 8.44 -5.84
CA LEU A 19 -4.46 8.77 -6.80
C LEU A 19 -4.48 7.84 -8.01
N TRP A 20 -4.95 6.60 -7.86
CA TRP A 20 -5.04 5.61 -8.93
C TRP A 20 -6.40 4.89 -8.93
N PRO A 21 -7.48 5.56 -9.42
CA PRO A 21 -8.86 5.09 -9.29
C PRO A 21 -9.17 3.81 -10.09
N GLU A 22 -8.37 3.50 -11.11
CA GLU A 22 -8.51 2.26 -11.90
C GLU A 22 -8.03 1.00 -11.14
N MET A 23 -7.28 1.17 -10.03
CA MET A 23 -6.78 0.05 -9.25
C MET A 23 -7.89 -0.52 -8.34
N ARG A 24 -8.16 -1.81 -8.46
CA ARG A 24 -9.07 -2.52 -7.53
C ARG A 24 -8.40 -2.72 -6.17
N VAL A 25 -9.17 -2.60 -5.08
CA VAL A 25 -8.67 -2.77 -3.71
C VAL A 25 -7.92 -4.10 -3.50
N GLY A 26 -8.51 -5.24 -3.90
CA GLY A 26 -7.84 -6.54 -3.72
C GLY A 26 -6.53 -6.65 -4.50
N GLN A 27 -6.42 -5.97 -5.65
CA GLN A 27 -5.18 -5.93 -6.42
C GLN A 27 -4.13 -5.04 -5.76
N LEU A 28 -4.53 -3.92 -5.15
CA LEU A 28 -3.64 -3.10 -4.34
C LEU A 28 -3.03 -3.91 -3.20
N ILE A 29 -3.86 -4.62 -2.43
CA ILE A 29 -3.38 -5.43 -1.30
C ILE A 29 -2.39 -6.50 -1.77
N ALA A 30 -2.70 -7.20 -2.86
CA ALA A 30 -1.77 -8.19 -3.44
C ALA A 30 -0.44 -7.55 -3.87
N ASN A 31 -0.47 -6.37 -4.49
CA ASN A 31 0.75 -5.67 -4.89
C ASN A 31 1.59 -5.22 -3.68
N LEU A 32 0.94 -4.70 -2.63
CA LEU A 32 1.63 -4.29 -1.40
C LEU A 32 2.29 -5.48 -0.70
N ALA A 33 1.63 -6.63 -0.69
CA ALA A 33 2.22 -7.88 -0.22
C ALA A 33 3.47 -8.26 -1.04
N VAL A 34 3.43 -8.10 -2.36
CA VAL A 34 4.59 -8.34 -3.22
C VAL A 34 5.74 -7.36 -2.94
N VAL A 35 5.43 -6.12 -2.61
CA VAL A 35 6.43 -5.12 -2.20
C VAL A 35 7.11 -5.53 -0.89
N ALA A 36 6.34 -6.02 0.08
CA ALA A 36 6.85 -6.40 1.40
C ALA A 36 7.63 -7.72 1.39
N HIS A 37 7.09 -8.76 0.74
CA HIS A 37 7.56 -10.15 0.86
C HIS A 37 7.93 -10.82 -0.46
N GLY A 38 7.86 -10.10 -1.59
CA GLY A 38 8.16 -10.65 -2.91
C GLY A 38 7.02 -11.48 -3.50
N THR A 39 7.30 -12.26 -4.55
CA THR A 39 6.25 -12.86 -5.40
C THR A 39 5.72 -14.21 -4.92
N GLU A 40 6.00 -14.61 -3.68
CA GLU A 40 5.53 -15.89 -3.16
C GLU A 40 4.01 -15.87 -2.96
N PRO A 41 3.29 -16.97 -3.27
CA PRO A 41 1.84 -17.01 -3.09
C PRO A 41 1.37 -16.74 -1.66
N SER A 42 2.23 -17.01 -0.66
CA SER A 42 1.95 -16.75 0.75
C SER A 42 2.26 -15.32 1.18
N ALA A 43 2.91 -14.50 0.35
CA ALA A 43 3.27 -13.12 0.67
C ALA A 43 2.09 -12.28 1.21
N VAL A 44 0.88 -12.51 0.70
CA VAL A 44 -0.33 -11.79 1.16
C VAL A 44 -0.88 -12.34 2.48
N TRP A 45 -0.63 -13.61 2.78
CA TRP A 45 -1.08 -14.28 4.00
C TRP A 45 -0.11 -14.10 5.16
N ASP A 46 1.18 -14.01 4.86
CA ASP A 46 2.27 -13.88 5.84
C ASP A 46 2.57 -12.40 6.18
N MET A 47 1.99 -11.45 5.43
CA MET A 47 2.20 -10.02 5.66
C MET A 47 1.46 -9.56 6.92
N GLU A 48 2.23 -9.01 7.85
CA GLU A 48 1.72 -8.40 9.07
C GLU A 48 1.25 -6.95 8.83
N ASP A 49 0.41 -6.45 9.74
CA ASP A 49 -0.22 -5.12 9.61
C ASP A 49 0.81 -3.96 9.53
N ASP A 50 1.93 -4.07 10.25
CA ASP A 50 2.99 -3.06 10.28
C ASP A 50 3.85 -3.07 9.00
N GLU A 51 4.10 -4.25 8.44
CA GLU A 51 4.73 -4.42 7.13
C GLU A 51 3.84 -3.85 6.01
N LEU A 52 2.54 -4.12 6.09
CA LEU A 52 1.56 -3.53 5.17
C LEU A 52 1.54 -1.99 5.29
N LEU A 53 1.58 -1.44 6.51
CA LEU A 53 1.67 0.01 6.72
C LEU A 53 2.96 0.59 6.13
N ALA A 54 4.09 -0.08 6.26
CA ALA A 54 5.34 0.32 5.62
C ALA A 54 5.25 0.31 4.08
N ALA A 55 4.65 -0.74 3.50
CA ALA A 55 4.43 -0.83 2.06
C ALA A 55 3.51 0.29 1.54
N VAL A 56 2.45 0.63 2.28
CA VAL A 56 1.54 1.75 1.94
C VAL A 56 2.30 3.08 1.94
N ARG A 57 3.13 3.33 2.96
CA ARG A 57 3.95 4.56 3.03
C ARG A 57 4.93 4.66 1.85
N TRP A 58 5.58 3.56 1.50
CA TRP A 58 6.47 3.50 0.35
C TRP A 58 5.72 3.75 -0.97
N GLN A 59 4.58 3.09 -1.19
CA GLN A 59 3.77 3.25 -2.40
C GLN A 59 3.26 4.69 -2.57
N LEU A 60 2.89 5.37 -1.48
CA LEU A 60 2.49 6.77 -1.53
C LEU A 60 3.65 7.71 -1.89
N ALA A 61 4.85 7.43 -1.38
CA ALA A 61 6.05 8.21 -1.74
C ALA A 61 6.34 8.08 -3.24
N GLU A 62 6.34 6.87 -3.77
CA GLU A 62 6.52 6.58 -5.21
C GLU A 62 5.49 7.30 -6.09
N LEU A 63 4.21 7.25 -5.70
CA LEU A 63 3.14 7.89 -6.47
C LEU A 63 3.29 9.42 -6.48
N ARG A 64 3.64 10.02 -5.35
CA ARG A 64 3.85 11.47 -5.24
C ARG A 64 5.06 11.93 -6.05
N GLU A 65 6.15 11.16 -6.04
CA GLU A 65 7.33 11.43 -6.86
C GLU A 65 6.98 11.40 -8.35
N ARG A 66 6.28 10.36 -8.82
CA ARG A 66 5.81 10.26 -10.22
C ARG A 66 4.88 11.40 -10.62
N GLN A 67 4.01 11.85 -9.71
CA GLN A 67 3.14 13.01 -9.99
C GLN A 67 3.94 14.31 -10.13
N ALA A 68 5.02 14.47 -9.35
CA ALA A 68 5.89 15.63 -9.44
C ALA A 68 6.71 15.66 -10.75
N GLU A 69 7.09 14.50 -11.28
CA GLU A 69 7.80 14.40 -12.58
C GLU A 69 6.92 14.75 -13.79
N VAL A 70 5.59 14.61 -13.66
CA VAL A 70 4.62 14.83 -14.74
C VAL A 70 4.07 16.27 -14.75
N ALA A 71 4.25 17.03 -13.66
CA ALA A 71 3.76 18.40 -13.48
C ALA A 71 4.72 19.47 -14.00
#